data_AF-A0A1W9MNJ4-F1
#
_entry.id   AF-A0A1W9MNJ4-F1
#
_cell.length_a   1.000
_cell.length_b   1.000
_cell.length_c   1.000
_cell.angle_alpha   90.00
_cell.angle_beta   90.00
_cell.angle_gamma   90.00
#
_symmetry.space_group_name_H-M   'P 1'
#
loop_
_entity.id
_entity.type
_entity.pdbx_description
1 polymer ?
#
loop_
_entity_poly.entity_id
_entity_poly.type
_entity_poly.pdbx_seq_one_letter_code
_entity_poly.pdbx_strand_id
1 'polypeptide(L)'
;MDTGEHIPKWLECQETQEILLSVARSVMRYARSKNLSLAFIGKETWQDVAPDVLTADIRSELIVFILENKVQLQKILTPGNKNCHHFLRKSFINRWIENTRKPFTDFYRYLYKRTADALRVSDDFHTSVRNRTTLFFSLSNEAVCIPPLSLEDMGDITFPSHIVEKPEYDEINKNRILLALAAYFLTQVSKMWGDKPVCAEVRDFIHWIGSYVPLHQPIPVKMLPGGKDALEFAPDDRSIADKIYFDPAMIKKWAQIFVNRLNEREKAAFFLRHGRCLSLKEIAQKLGYKGSSGPKYPLEQAEHKLKFFLSDLPWLSPDDLNEEAFALFRDTLLLILEKDLTCSDVP
;
A
#
# COMPACT_ATOMS: atom_id res chain seq x y z
N MET A 1 40.47 1.32 -7.48
CA MET A 1 40.20 1.03 -6.06
C MET A 1 39.02 0.09 -6.02
N ASP A 2 39.22 -1.05 -5.39
CA ASP A 2 38.45 -2.26 -5.57
C ASP A 2 37.15 -2.22 -4.74
N THR A 3 36.05 -1.78 -5.36
CA THR A 3 34.76 -1.61 -4.69
C THR A 3 33.86 -2.85 -4.81
N GLY A 4 34.29 -3.93 -5.46
CA GLY A 4 33.44 -5.10 -5.74
C GLY A 4 33.35 -6.14 -4.61
N GLU A 5 34.36 -6.21 -3.73
CA GLU A 5 34.49 -7.30 -2.76
C GLU A 5 33.67 -7.16 -1.47
N HIS A 6 33.07 -5.99 -1.21
CA HIS A 6 32.47 -5.71 0.09
C HIS A 6 31.15 -6.47 0.33
N ILE A 7 30.34 -6.72 -0.71
CA ILE A 7 29.03 -7.37 -0.56
C ILE A 7 29.15 -8.88 -0.28
N PRO A 8 29.99 -9.66 -0.98
CA PRO A 8 30.19 -11.08 -0.65
C PRO A 8 30.65 -11.27 0.81
N LYS A 9 31.65 -10.50 1.26
CA LYS A 9 32.13 -10.52 2.65
C LYS A 9 31.03 -10.12 3.64
N TRP A 10 30.23 -9.10 3.31
CA TRP A 10 29.08 -8.70 4.13
C TRP A 10 28.06 -9.83 4.26
N LEU A 11 27.75 -10.56 3.18
CA LEU A 11 26.81 -11.69 3.19
C LEU A 11 27.33 -12.88 4.02
N GLU A 12 28.63 -13.05 4.17
CA GLU A 12 29.21 -14.13 4.99
C GLU A 12 29.14 -13.85 6.50
N CYS A 13 28.92 -12.60 6.91
CA CYS A 13 28.84 -12.23 8.33
C CYS A 13 27.58 -12.78 9.02
N GLN A 14 27.73 -13.30 10.24
CA GLN A 14 26.61 -13.80 11.04
C GLN A 14 25.55 -12.72 11.32
N GLU A 15 25.97 -11.50 11.66
CA GLU A 15 25.08 -10.36 11.88
C GLU A 15 24.22 -10.08 10.63
N THR A 16 24.81 -10.17 9.44
CA THR A 16 24.09 -10.04 8.18
C THR A 16 23.09 -11.17 7.98
N GLN A 17 23.44 -12.41 8.30
CA GLN A 17 22.52 -13.55 8.17
C GLN A 17 21.28 -13.38 9.06
N GLU A 18 21.45 -12.85 10.27
CA GLU A 18 20.34 -12.49 11.16
C GLU A 18 19.48 -11.36 10.57
N ILE A 19 20.13 -10.34 9.98
CA ILE A 19 19.45 -9.26 9.28
C ILE A 19 18.58 -9.80 8.15
N LEU A 20 19.16 -10.62 7.26
CA LEU A 20 18.46 -11.19 6.11
C LEU A 20 17.31 -12.11 6.54
N LEU A 21 17.49 -12.90 7.60
CA LEU A 21 16.44 -13.75 8.15
C LEU A 21 15.27 -12.91 8.69
N SER A 22 15.57 -11.84 9.42
CA SER A 22 14.55 -10.93 9.96
C SER A 22 13.82 -10.16 8.84
N VAL A 23 14.53 -9.70 7.80
CA VAL A 23 13.90 -9.14 6.59
C VAL A 23 13.01 -10.17 5.93
N ALA A 24 13.48 -11.41 5.73
CA ALA A 24 12.70 -12.47 5.08
C ALA A 24 11.40 -12.77 5.83
N ARG A 25 11.42 -12.87 7.16
CA ARG A 25 10.21 -13.04 7.99
C ARG A 25 9.25 -11.85 7.86
N SER A 26 9.78 -10.63 7.81
CA SER A 26 8.96 -9.43 7.63
C SER A 26 8.32 -9.37 6.24
N VAL A 27 9.07 -9.70 5.20
CA VAL A 27 8.57 -9.80 3.83
C VAL A 27 7.52 -10.90 3.73
N MET A 28 7.75 -12.08 4.30
CA MET A 28 6.78 -13.18 4.33
C MET A 28 5.43 -12.74 4.92
N ARG A 29 5.47 -12.11 6.10
CA ARG A 29 4.25 -11.61 6.77
C ARG A 29 3.52 -10.59 5.90
N TYR A 30 4.25 -9.66 5.30
CA TYR A 30 3.67 -8.65 4.40
C TYR A 30 3.06 -9.29 3.13
N ALA A 31 3.82 -10.17 2.47
CA ALA A 31 3.38 -10.85 1.26
C ALA A 31 2.13 -11.69 1.52
N ARG A 32 2.05 -12.38 2.67
CA ARG A 32 0.87 -13.13 3.08
C ARG A 32 -0.32 -12.22 3.36
N SER A 33 -0.14 -11.12 4.09
CA SER A 33 -1.24 -10.20 4.42
C SER A 33 -1.80 -9.45 3.21
N LYS A 34 -0.97 -9.20 2.20
CA LYS A 34 -1.38 -8.59 0.92
C LYS A 34 -1.73 -9.63 -0.16
N ASN A 35 -1.76 -10.92 0.19
CA ASN A 35 -2.00 -12.04 -0.71
C ASN A 35 -1.17 -11.94 -2.01
N LEU A 36 0.13 -11.63 -1.88
CA LEU A 36 1.04 -11.61 -3.03
C LEU A 36 1.22 -13.03 -3.57
N SER A 37 1.31 -13.14 -4.89
CA SER A 37 1.57 -14.43 -5.54
C SER A 37 2.94 -14.95 -5.15
N LEU A 38 2.99 -16.22 -4.74
CA LEU A 38 4.22 -16.94 -4.40
C LEU A 38 4.99 -17.46 -5.62
N ALA A 39 4.44 -17.31 -6.82
CA ALA A 39 5.10 -17.74 -8.05
C ALA A 39 6.48 -17.09 -8.23
N PHE A 40 6.66 -15.89 -7.66
CA PHE A 40 7.95 -15.20 -7.62
C PHE A 40 9.07 -16.03 -6.97
N ILE A 41 8.74 -16.82 -5.94
CA ILE A 41 9.67 -17.71 -5.24
C ILE A 41 9.47 -19.19 -5.62
N GLY A 42 8.79 -19.45 -6.76
CA GLY A 42 8.58 -20.80 -7.28
C GLY A 42 7.59 -21.65 -6.48
N LYS A 43 6.66 -21.06 -5.73
CA LYS A 43 5.58 -21.79 -5.02
C LYS A 43 4.20 -21.36 -5.52
N GLU A 44 3.24 -22.26 -5.41
CA GLU A 44 1.87 -22.03 -5.91
C GLU A 44 0.93 -21.48 -4.84
N THR A 45 0.98 -22.03 -3.62
CA THR A 45 0.04 -21.67 -2.55
C THR A 45 0.73 -21.42 -1.21
N TRP A 46 0.08 -20.61 -0.37
CA TRP A 46 0.50 -20.35 1.01
C TRP A 46 0.21 -21.51 1.97
N GLN A 47 -0.61 -22.49 1.55
CA GLN A 47 -1.15 -23.53 2.42
C GLN A 47 -0.26 -24.78 2.47
N ASP A 48 0.49 -25.05 1.41
CA ASP A 48 1.23 -26.30 1.26
C ASP A 48 2.71 -26.23 1.69
N VAL A 49 3.15 -25.08 2.24
CA VAL A 49 4.56 -24.82 2.53
C VAL A 49 4.73 -24.41 3.99
N ALA A 50 5.58 -25.13 4.71
CA ALA A 50 5.95 -24.79 6.08
C ALA A 50 6.58 -23.38 6.16
N PRO A 51 6.23 -22.55 7.16
CA PRO A 51 6.72 -21.16 7.27
C PRO A 51 8.24 -21.02 7.25
N ASP A 52 8.97 -21.98 7.83
CA ASP A 52 10.43 -21.96 7.87
C ASP A 52 11.05 -22.20 6.49
N VAL A 53 10.45 -23.11 5.71
CA VAL A 53 10.86 -23.36 4.32
C VAL A 53 10.63 -22.12 3.48
N LEU A 54 9.46 -21.50 3.60
CA LEU A 54 9.13 -20.28 2.87
C LEU A 54 10.07 -19.11 3.24
N THR A 55 10.39 -18.98 4.54
CA THR A 55 11.33 -17.97 5.02
C THR A 55 12.73 -18.19 4.46
N ALA A 56 13.19 -19.45 4.38
CA ALA A 56 14.46 -19.81 3.78
C ALA A 56 14.50 -19.51 2.27
N ASP A 57 13.43 -19.78 1.54
CA ASP A 57 13.29 -19.46 0.12
C ASP A 57 13.33 -17.95 -0.11
N ILE A 58 12.56 -17.18 0.67
CA ILE A 58 12.57 -15.71 0.61
C ILE A 58 13.96 -15.14 0.94
N ARG A 59 14.64 -15.69 1.94
CA ARG A 59 16.01 -15.29 2.28
C ARG A 59 16.96 -15.56 1.11
N SER A 60 16.82 -16.71 0.45
CA SER A 60 17.66 -17.09 -0.70
C SER A 60 17.42 -16.19 -1.91
N GLU A 61 16.19 -15.73 -2.13
CA GLU A 61 15.88 -14.72 -3.15
C GLU A 61 16.36 -13.31 -2.77
N LEU A 62 16.37 -12.97 -1.48
CA LEU A 62 16.87 -11.69 -0.96
C LEU A 62 18.39 -11.54 -1.17
N ILE A 63 19.16 -12.54 -0.71
CA ILE A 63 20.15 -13.25 -1.52
C ILE A 63 20.53 -12.68 -2.89
N VAL A 64 19.93 -13.33 -3.89
CA VAL A 64 20.04 -13.04 -5.32
C VAL A 64 19.75 -11.56 -5.60
N PHE A 65 18.72 -10.97 -4.99
CA PHE A 65 18.40 -9.55 -5.17
C PHE A 65 19.55 -8.62 -4.79
N ILE A 66 20.22 -8.88 -3.67
CA ILE A 66 21.37 -8.10 -3.26
C ILE A 66 22.52 -8.26 -4.26
N LEU A 67 22.75 -9.48 -4.74
CA LEU A 67 23.82 -9.79 -5.68
C LEU A 67 23.57 -9.19 -7.09
N GLU A 68 22.33 -9.08 -7.52
CA GLU A 68 21.97 -8.45 -8.80
C GLU A 68 22.02 -6.92 -8.73
N ASN A 69 21.77 -6.34 -7.56
CA ASN A 69 21.68 -4.88 -7.37
C ASN A 69 22.89 -4.30 -6.60
N LYS A 70 24.03 -5.01 -6.65
CA LYS A 70 25.25 -4.70 -5.87
C LYS A 70 25.62 -3.22 -5.88
N VAL A 71 25.71 -2.61 -7.06
CA VAL A 71 26.17 -1.22 -7.22
C VAL A 71 25.25 -0.22 -6.52
N GLN A 72 23.93 -0.45 -6.58
CA GLN A 72 22.95 0.44 -5.96
C GLN A 72 22.90 0.23 -4.43
N LEU A 73 23.01 -1.03 -3.99
CA LEU A 73 22.87 -1.40 -2.60
C LEU A 73 24.14 -1.18 -1.78
N GLN A 74 25.32 -1.10 -2.42
CA GLN A 74 26.59 -0.96 -1.72
C GLN A 74 26.65 0.25 -0.78
N LYS A 75 26.02 1.37 -1.15
CA LYS A 75 25.99 2.59 -0.33
C LYS A 75 25.11 2.45 0.92
N ILE A 76 24.23 1.44 0.93
CA ILE A 76 23.21 1.23 1.95
C ILE A 76 23.63 0.06 2.86
N LEU A 77 24.26 -0.97 2.29
CA LEU A 77 24.78 -2.15 2.97
C LEU A 77 26.19 -1.93 3.53
N THR A 78 26.36 -0.83 4.25
CA THR A 78 27.59 -0.51 4.99
C THR A 78 27.46 -0.91 6.46
N PRO A 79 28.54 -1.40 7.10
CA PRO A 79 28.53 -1.72 8.52
C PRO A 79 28.09 -0.50 9.35
N GLY A 80 27.18 -0.69 10.30
CA GLY A 80 26.66 0.38 11.16
C GLY A 80 25.46 1.17 10.59
N ASN A 81 25.03 0.94 9.34
CA ASN A 81 23.81 1.54 8.84
C ASN A 81 22.57 0.80 9.39
N LYS A 82 21.99 1.34 10.46
CA LYS A 82 20.80 0.81 11.14
C LYS A 82 19.55 0.73 10.24
N ASN A 83 19.52 1.46 9.13
CA ASN A 83 18.37 1.53 8.23
C ASN A 83 18.42 0.51 7.07
N CYS A 84 19.49 -0.29 6.96
CA CYS A 84 19.64 -1.28 5.89
C CYS A 84 18.46 -2.26 5.83
N HIS A 85 17.96 -2.68 7.00
CA HIS A 85 16.79 -3.54 7.18
C HIS A 85 15.54 -3.03 6.47
N HIS A 86 15.19 -1.76 6.72
CA HIS A 86 13.99 -1.14 6.19
C HIS A 86 14.09 -0.98 4.68
N PHE A 87 15.26 -0.53 4.21
CA PHE A 87 15.51 -0.38 2.79
C PHE A 87 15.42 -1.71 2.05
N LEU A 88 16.08 -2.76 2.55
CA LEU A 88 16.06 -4.09 1.96
C LEU A 88 14.63 -4.64 1.90
N ARG A 89 13.88 -4.57 3.00
CA ARG A 89 12.47 -4.99 3.05
C ARG A 89 11.65 -4.26 1.98
N LYS A 90 11.70 -2.93 1.95
CA LYS A 90 10.87 -2.10 1.05
C LYS A 90 11.23 -2.37 -0.41
N SER A 91 12.51 -2.37 -0.75
CA SER A 91 12.98 -2.58 -2.12
C SER A 91 12.70 -4.00 -2.61
N PHE A 92 12.84 -5.01 -1.73
CA PHE A 92 12.51 -6.39 -2.08
C PHE A 92 11.01 -6.63 -2.24
N ILE A 93 10.16 -6.02 -1.39
CA ILE A 93 8.69 -6.05 -1.58
C ILE A 93 8.32 -5.40 -2.91
N ASN A 94 8.91 -4.25 -3.26
CA ASN A 94 8.65 -3.61 -4.55
C ASN A 94 9.05 -4.52 -5.71
N ARG A 95 10.22 -5.17 -5.63
CA ARG A 95 10.63 -6.18 -6.60
C ARG A 95 9.64 -7.33 -6.69
N TRP A 96 9.16 -7.85 -5.56
CA TRP A 96 8.17 -8.93 -5.53
C TRP A 96 6.88 -8.48 -6.23
N ILE A 97 6.38 -7.29 -5.90
CA ILE A 97 5.21 -6.68 -6.53
C ILE A 97 5.43 -6.49 -8.04
N GLU A 98 6.60 -6.02 -8.46
CA GLU A 98 6.93 -5.84 -9.87
C GLU A 98 7.02 -7.16 -10.63
N ASN A 99 7.61 -8.20 -10.02
CA ASN A 99 7.71 -9.52 -10.63
C ASN A 99 6.37 -10.25 -10.68
N THR A 100 5.47 -10.00 -9.73
CA THR A 100 4.08 -10.50 -9.80
C THR A 100 3.23 -9.70 -10.79
N ARG A 101 3.66 -8.48 -11.15
CA ARG A 101 3.11 -7.67 -12.25
C ARG A 101 3.73 -7.99 -13.61
N LYS A 102 4.39 -9.14 -13.78
CA LYS A 102 4.79 -9.61 -15.12
C LYS A 102 3.55 -9.99 -15.95
N PRO A 103 3.62 -9.91 -17.29
CA PRO A 103 2.61 -10.56 -18.12
C PRO A 103 2.53 -12.04 -17.67
N PHE A 104 1.33 -12.61 -17.66
CA PHE A 104 1.01 -13.99 -17.25
C PHE A 104 0.72 -14.28 -15.76
N THR A 105 0.99 -13.40 -14.78
CA THR A 105 0.60 -13.62 -13.36
C THR A 105 -0.66 -12.87 -12.91
N ASP A 106 -0.83 -11.62 -13.36
CA ASP A 106 -2.02 -10.80 -13.07
C ASP A 106 -2.29 -9.92 -14.30
N PHE A 107 -3.08 -10.45 -15.24
CA PHE A 107 -3.39 -9.78 -16.50
C PHE A 107 -4.06 -8.42 -16.26
N TYR A 108 -4.87 -8.29 -15.21
CA TYR A 108 -5.55 -7.06 -14.85
C TYR A 108 -4.56 -5.96 -14.45
N ARG A 109 -3.67 -6.25 -13.49
CA ARG A 109 -2.66 -5.27 -13.03
C ARG A 109 -1.64 -4.93 -14.11
N TYR A 110 -1.23 -5.92 -14.91
CA TYR A 110 -0.34 -5.66 -16.03
C TYR A 110 -1.00 -4.75 -17.07
N LEU A 111 -2.24 -5.05 -17.46
CA LEU A 111 -3.00 -4.25 -18.41
C LEU A 111 -3.23 -2.83 -17.89
N TYR A 112 -3.54 -2.67 -16.61
CA TYR A 112 -3.65 -1.36 -15.96
C TYR A 112 -2.34 -0.57 -16.06
N LYS A 113 -1.20 -1.17 -15.68
CA LYS A 113 0.11 -0.49 -15.75
C LYS A 113 0.43 -0.12 -17.20
N ARG A 114 0.27 -1.07 -18.12
CA ARG A 114 0.57 -0.88 -19.54
C ARG A 114 -0.26 0.23 -20.15
N THR A 115 -1.55 0.28 -19.82
CA THR A 115 -2.49 1.33 -20.23
C THR A 115 -2.10 2.67 -19.63
N ALA A 116 -1.81 2.74 -18.33
CA ALA A 116 -1.36 3.96 -17.68
C ALA A 116 -0.09 4.52 -18.33
N ASP A 117 0.88 3.67 -18.67
CA ASP A 117 2.10 4.07 -19.33
C ASP A 117 1.84 4.50 -20.79
N ALA A 118 0.96 3.80 -21.52
CA ALA A 118 0.54 4.16 -22.87
C ALA A 118 -0.12 5.56 -22.91
N LEU A 119 -1.08 5.81 -22.01
CA LEU A 119 -1.81 7.07 -21.94
C LEU A 119 -0.91 8.26 -21.58
N ARG A 120 0.11 8.06 -20.73
CA ARG A 120 1.05 9.13 -20.36
C ARG A 120 1.99 9.54 -21.49
N VAL A 121 2.30 8.62 -22.40
CA VAL A 121 3.23 8.85 -23.52
C VAL A 121 2.50 9.36 -24.76
N SER A 122 1.19 9.14 -24.84
CA SER A 122 0.37 9.56 -25.98
C SER A 122 0.07 11.05 -25.96
N ASP A 123 0.24 11.72 -27.10
CA ASP A 123 -0.12 13.14 -27.26
C ASP A 123 -1.64 13.38 -27.30
N ASP A 124 -2.40 12.36 -27.73
CA ASP A 124 -3.87 12.41 -27.84
C ASP A 124 -4.62 12.37 -26.50
N PHE A 125 -3.93 12.07 -25.39
CA PHE A 125 -4.55 11.88 -24.08
C PHE A 125 -3.96 12.78 -23.01
N HIS A 126 -4.83 13.32 -22.16
CA HIS A 126 -4.45 14.02 -20.95
C HIS A 126 -4.65 13.10 -19.75
N THR A 127 -3.64 13.00 -18.88
CA THR A 127 -3.71 12.20 -17.66
C THR A 127 -3.58 13.08 -16.42
N SER A 128 -4.34 12.76 -15.37
CA SER A 128 -4.26 13.47 -14.09
C SER A 128 -4.39 12.51 -12.92
N VAL A 129 -3.71 12.81 -11.82
CA VAL A 129 -3.83 12.02 -10.57
C VAL A 129 -4.67 12.81 -9.58
N ARG A 130 -5.78 12.21 -9.14
CA ARG A 130 -6.64 12.77 -8.08
C ARG A 130 -6.57 11.88 -6.84
N ASN A 131 -6.74 12.48 -5.67
CA ASN A 131 -6.70 11.77 -4.37
C ASN A 131 -5.44 10.90 -4.18
N ARG A 132 -4.30 11.38 -4.70
CA ARG A 132 -2.93 10.80 -4.63
C ARG A 132 -2.73 9.40 -5.24
N THR A 133 -3.77 8.68 -5.61
CA THR A 133 -3.65 7.27 -6.05
C THR A 133 -4.49 6.90 -7.26
N THR A 134 -5.46 7.73 -7.65
CA THR A 134 -6.38 7.42 -8.74
C THR A 134 -5.95 8.16 -10.00
N LEU A 135 -5.66 7.39 -11.06
CA LEU A 135 -5.29 7.91 -12.36
C LEU A 135 -6.56 8.08 -13.21
N PHE A 136 -6.75 9.30 -13.70
CA PHE A 136 -7.82 9.68 -14.61
C PHE A 136 -7.24 10.03 -15.99
N PHE A 137 -8.03 9.86 -17.04
CA PHE A 137 -7.65 10.20 -18.40
C PHE A 137 -8.81 10.81 -19.20
N SER A 138 -8.49 11.68 -20.16
CA SER A 138 -9.42 12.35 -21.06
C SER A 138 -8.80 12.62 -22.43
N LEU A 139 -9.64 12.88 -23.44
CA LEU A 139 -9.23 13.35 -24.78
C LEU A 139 -9.09 14.88 -24.87
N SER A 140 -9.52 15.61 -23.83
CA SER A 140 -9.49 17.08 -23.80
C SER A 140 -9.11 17.58 -22.41
N ASN A 141 -8.41 18.71 -22.36
CA ASN A 141 -8.07 19.43 -21.12
C ASN A 141 -9.29 20.03 -20.42
N GLU A 142 -10.38 20.29 -21.15
CA GLU A 142 -11.62 20.87 -20.61
C GLU A 142 -12.59 19.81 -20.09
N ALA A 143 -12.14 18.55 -20.01
CA ALA A 143 -12.98 17.43 -19.64
C ALA A 143 -13.43 17.49 -18.17
N VAL A 144 -14.72 17.20 -17.97
CA VAL A 144 -15.31 17.10 -16.63
C VAL A 144 -15.06 15.69 -16.08
N CYS A 145 -14.49 15.61 -14.88
CA CYS A 145 -14.35 14.32 -14.20
C CYS A 145 -15.71 13.79 -13.77
N ILE A 146 -15.97 12.55 -14.15
CA ILE A 146 -17.19 11.83 -13.78
C ILE A 146 -16.93 10.94 -12.56
N PRO A 147 -17.98 10.60 -11.79
CA PRO A 147 -17.87 9.54 -10.78
C PRO A 147 -17.54 8.19 -11.45
N PRO A 148 -17.04 7.21 -10.67
CA PRO A 148 -16.80 5.86 -11.17
C PRO A 148 -18.06 5.27 -11.81
N LEU A 149 -17.89 4.59 -12.94
CA LEU A 149 -19.00 3.95 -13.64
C LEU A 149 -19.54 2.76 -12.84
N SER A 150 -20.86 2.57 -12.86
CA SER A 150 -21.47 1.34 -12.35
C SER A 150 -21.25 0.17 -13.33
N LEU A 151 -21.50 -1.06 -12.88
CA LEU A 151 -21.47 -2.23 -13.76
C LEU A 151 -22.53 -2.16 -14.86
N GLU A 152 -23.67 -1.52 -14.57
CA GLU A 152 -24.75 -1.30 -15.55
C GLU A 152 -24.28 -0.31 -16.62
N ASP A 153 -23.70 0.83 -16.21
CA ASP A 153 -23.16 1.84 -17.15
C ASP A 153 -22.08 1.22 -18.06
N MET A 154 -21.20 0.38 -17.51
CA MET A 154 -20.17 -0.32 -18.29
C MET A 154 -20.77 -1.34 -19.26
N GLY A 155 -21.89 -1.97 -18.90
CA GLY A 155 -22.61 -2.94 -19.73
C GLY A 155 -23.23 -2.30 -20.98
N ASP A 156 -23.62 -1.02 -20.91
CA ASP A 156 -24.17 -0.28 -22.05
C ASP A 156 -23.09 0.10 -23.09
N ILE A 157 -21.82 0.09 -22.72
CA ILE A 157 -20.70 0.38 -23.62
C ILE A 157 -20.34 -0.89 -24.39
N THR A 158 -20.91 -1.04 -25.59
CA THR A 158 -20.64 -2.17 -26.48
C THR A 158 -19.18 -2.26 -26.92
N PHE A 159 -18.61 -3.47 -26.98
CA PHE A 159 -17.24 -3.69 -27.43
C PHE A 159 -17.08 -3.42 -28.93
N PRO A 160 -16.09 -2.63 -29.36
CA PRO A 160 -15.96 -2.21 -30.75
C PRO A 160 -15.28 -3.27 -31.62
N SER A 161 -16.06 -4.17 -32.21
CA SER A 161 -15.56 -5.25 -33.10
C SER A 161 -14.80 -4.75 -34.34
N HIS A 162 -15.01 -3.50 -34.74
CA HIS A 162 -14.27 -2.84 -35.82
C HIS A 162 -12.84 -2.41 -35.44
N ILE A 163 -12.53 -2.32 -34.13
CA ILE A 163 -11.17 -2.03 -33.64
C ILE A 163 -10.45 -3.35 -33.35
N VAL A 164 -11.17 -4.31 -32.77
CA VAL A 164 -10.64 -5.61 -32.35
C VAL A 164 -11.60 -6.70 -32.79
N GLU A 165 -11.21 -7.50 -33.79
CA GLU A 165 -12.05 -8.58 -34.34
C GLU A 165 -12.32 -9.68 -33.30
N LYS A 166 -11.33 -9.98 -32.45
CA LYS A 166 -11.43 -10.97 -31.38
C LYS A 166 -10.92 -10.39 -30.06
N PRO A 167 -11.73 -10.38 -28.98
CA PRO A 167 -11.35 -9.81 -27.69
C PRO A 167 -10.38 -10.73 -26.93
N GLU A 168 -9.23 -11.00 -27.54
CA GLU A 168 -8.15 -11.79 -26.98
C GLU A 168 -7.13 -10.86 -26.30
N TYR A 169 -6.57 -11.32 -25.19
CA TYR A 169 -5.66 -10.52 -24.37
C TYR A 169 -4.45 -10.01 -25.16
N ASP A 170 -3.81 -10.87 -25.96
CA ASP A 170 -2.60 -10.55 -26.70
C ASP A 170 -2.85 -9.46 -27.77
N GLU A 171 -4.05 -9.44 -28.36
CA GLU A 171 -4.44 -8.42 -29.32
C GLU A 171 -4.63 -7.07 -28.64
N ILE A 172 -5.36 -7.09 -27.52
CA ILE A 172 -5.71 -5.88 -26.77
C ILE A 172 -4.50 -5.25 -26.12
N ASN A 173 -3.53 -6.05 -25.69
CA ASN A 173 -2.30 -5.60 -25.04
C ASN A 173 -1.35 -4.81 -25.98
N LYS A 174 -1.65 -4.75 -27.28
CA LYS A 174 -0.91 -3.92 -28.24
C LYS A 174 -1.20 -2.44 -27.99
N ASN A 175 -0.14 -1.63 -27.92
CA ASN A 175 -0.24 -0.21 -27.56
C ASN A 175 -1.26 0.58 -28.42
N ARG A 176 -1.22 0.37 -29.75
CA ARG A 176 -2.17 1.00 -30.69
C ARG A 176 -3.61 0.63 -30.38
N ILE A 177 -3.86 -0.63 -30.02
CA ILE A 177 -5.20 -1.13 -29.72
C ILE A 177 -5.69 -0.57 -28.39
N LEU A 178 -4.84 -0.54 -27.34
CA LEU A 178 -5.19 0.09 -26.06
C LEU A 178 -5.63 1.54 -26.21
N LEU A 179 -4.87 2.34 -26.98
CA LEU A 179 -5.19 3.75 -27.20
C LEU A 179 -6.49 3.91 -28.01
N ALA A 180 -6.69 3.09 -29.05
CA ALA A 180 -7.93 3.12 -29.83
C ALA A 180 -9.16 2.75 -28.98
N LEU A 181 -9.04 1.72 -28.14
CA LEU A 181 -10.07 1.30 -27.19
C LEU A 181 -10.33 2.39 -26.13
N ALA A 182 -9.29 3.05 -25.62
CA ALA A 182 -9.42 4.14 -24.66
C ALA A 182 -10.17 5.35 -25.25
N ALA A 183 -9.89 5.71 -26.50
CA ALA A 183 -10.60 6.77 -27.20
C ALA A 183 -12.07 6.39 -27.45
N TYR A 184 -12.33 5.16 -27.89
CA TYR A 184 -13.68 4.64 -28.07
C TYR A 184 -14.47 4.67 -26.75
N PHE A 185 -13.87 4.16 -25.67
CA PHE A 185 -14.47 4.15 -24.34
C PHE A 185 -14.89 5.56 -23.90
N LEU A 186 -13.98 6.53 -23.95
CA LEU A 186 -14.30 7.92 -23.60
C LEU A 186 -15.37 8.54 -24.49
N THR A 187 -15.41 8.17 -25.78
CA THR A 187 -16.45 8.65 -26.72
C THR A 187 -17.82 8.11 -26.33
N GLN A 188 -17.93 6.85 -25.91
CA GLN A 188 -19.21 6.27 -25.46
C GLN A 188 -19.65 6.86 -24.12
N VAL A 189 -18.72 6.98 -23.17
CA VAL A 189 -19.00 7.63 -21.87
C VAL A 189 -19.42 9.09 -22.07
N SER A 190 -18.79 9.81 -23.00
CA SER A 190 -19.18 11.19 -23.36
C SER A 190 -20.64 11.27 -23.81
N LYS A 191 -21.08 10.34 -24.67
CA LYS A 191 -22.48 10.26 -25.13
C LYS A 191 -23.45 10.02 -23.97
N MET A 192 -23.12 9.10 -23.06
CA MET A 192 -23.92 8.84 -21.85
C MET A 192 -24.04 10.08 -20.95
N TRP A 193 -23.04 10.97 -20.98
CA TRP A 193 -23.02 12.24 -20.24
C TRP A 193 -23.47 13.46 -21.08
N GLY A 194 -24.23 13.24 -22.15
CA GLY A 194 -24.82 14.29 -22.97
C GLY A 194 -23.81 15.00 -23.89
N ASP A 195 -22.95 14.20 -24.54
CA ASP A 195 -21.93 14.65 -25.51
C ASP A 195 -20.93 15.68 -24.95
N LYS A 196 -20.66 15.60 -23.65
CA LYS A 196 -19.69 16.46 -22.97
C LYS A 196 -18.31 15.82 -22.94
N PRO A 197 -17.21 16.58 -23.04
CA PRO A 197 -15.88 16.06 -22.78
C PRO A 197 -15.79 15.51 -21.34
N VAL A 198 -15.46 14.23 -21.21
CA VAL A 198 -15.40 13.52 -19.92
C VAL A 198 -14.00 13.04 -19.60
N CYS A 199 -13.73 12.93 -18.30
CA CYS A 199 -12.50 12.40 -17.76
C CYS A 199 -12.85 11.24 -16.82
N ALA A 200 -12.39 10.04 -17.17
CA ALA A 200 -12.76 8.79 -16.51
C ALA A 200 -11.57 8.15 -15.79
N GLU A 201 -11.84 7.26 -14.84
CA GLU A 201 -10.79 6.50 -14.17
C GLU A 201 -10.19 5.44 -15.10
N VAL A 202 -8.86 5.27 -15.07
CA VAL A 202 -8.22 4.17 -15.79
C VAL A 202 -8.74 2.81 -15.29
N ARG A 203 -9.14 2.70 -14.02
CA ARG A 203 -9.72 1.46 -13.49
C ARG A 203 -11.02 1.08 -14.19
N ASP A 204 -11.90 2.03 -14.44
CA ASP A 204 -13.19 1.77 -15.11
C ASP A 204 -12.96 1.27 -16.53
N PHE A 205 -11.99 1.86 -17.24
CA PHE A 205 -11.59 1.38 -18.55
C PHE A 205 -11.06 -0.07 -18.53
N ILE A 206 -10.25 -0.44 -17.54
CA ILE A 206 -9.75 -1.81 -17.41
C ILE A 206 -10.86 -2.79 -17.01
N HIS A 207 -11.78 -2.38 -16.13
CA HIS A 207 -12.97 -3.20 -15.79
C HIS A 207 -13.86 -3.42 -17.02
N TRP A 208 -14.08 -2.38 -17.82
CA TRP A 208 -14.80 -2.48 -19.09
C TRP A 208 -14.10 -3.44 -20.06
N ILE A 209 -12.78 -3.39 -20.23
CA ILE A 209 -12.08 -4.42 -21.03
C ILE A 209 -12.30 -5.81 -20.44
N GLY A 210 -12.21 -5.94 -19.11
CA GLY A 210 -12.35 -7.20 -18.40
C GLY A 210 -13.73 -7.85 -18.47
N SER A 211 -14.79 -7.12 -18.86
CA SER A 211 -16.11 -7.71 -19.10
C SER A 211 -16.20 -8.43 -20.44
N TYR A 212 -15.35 -8.10 -21.40
CA TYR A 212 -15.31 -8.71 -22.74
C TYR A 212 -14.13 -9.66 -22.94
N VAL A 213 -13.08 -9.50 -22.14
CA VAL A 213 -11.82 -10.22 -22.27
C VAL A 213 -11.56 -11.00 -20.99
N PRO A 214 -11.30 -12.31 -21.07
CA PRO A 214 -10.93 -13.07 -19.89
C PRO A 214 -9.56 -12.60 -19.37
N LEU A 215 -9.57 -11.71 -18.38
CA LEU A 215 -8.37 -11.23 -17.66
C LEU A 215 -8.00 -12.15 -16.48
N HIS A 216 -8.63 -13.31 -16.39
CA HIS A 216 -8.34 -14.34 -15.39
C HIS A 216 -7.74 -15.55 -16.11
N GLN A 217 -6.69 -16.16 -15.54
CA GLN A 217 -6.24 -17.46 -16.04
C GLN A 217 -7.42 -18.46 -15.95
N PRO A 218 -7.66 -19.31 -16.96
CA PRO A 218 -8.32 -20.57 -16.69
C PRO A 218 -7.41 -21.33 -15.72
N ILE A 219 -7.83 -21.44 -14.45
CA ILE A 219 -7.17 -22.30 -13.47
C ILE A 219 -7.13 -23.69 -14.10
N PRO A 220 -5.96 -24.30 -14.32
CA PRO A 220 -5.92 -25.69 -14.75
C PRO A 220 -6.60 -26.52 -13.67
N VAL A 221 -7.78 -27.03 -13.96
CA VAL A 221 -8.49 -28.00 -13.10
C VAL A 221 -7.70 -29.30 -13.15
N LYS A 222 -6.65 -29.40 -12.31
CA LYS A 222 -6.01 -30.67 -11.99
C LYS A 222 -6.33 -31.03 -10.55
N MET A 223 -7.40 -31.81 -10.46
CA MET A 223 -7.66 -32.89 -9.49
C MET A 223 -7.27 -32.63 -8.03
N LEU A 224 -8.28 -32.24 -7.25
CA LEU A 224 -8.35 -32.53 -5.82
C LEU A 224 -8.28 -34.05 -5.57
N PRO A 225 -7.52 -34.51 -4.57
CA PRO A 225 -8.00 -35.53 -3.66
C PRO A 225 -8.17 -34.92 -2.26
N GLY A 226 -9.27 -35.30 -1.61
CA GLY A 226 -9.78 -34.65 -0.41
C GLY A 226 -8.95 -34.88 0.85
N GLY A 227 -9.36 -34.18 1.91
CA GLY A 227 -8.88 -34.43 3.26
C GLY A 227 -9.21 -33.27 4.18
N LYS A 228 -10.27 -33.42 4.96
CA LYS A 228 -10.59 -32.55 6.10
C LYS A 228 -9.43 -32.58 7.08
N ASP A 229 -9.07 -31.42 7.64
CA ASP A 229 -9.13 -31.22 9.09
C ASP A 229 -8.86 -29.75 9.43
N ALA A 230 -9.82 -29.16 10.15
CA ALA A 230 -9.67 -27.90 10.83
C ALA A 230 -8.85 -28.15 12.10
N LEU A 231 -7.68 -27.51 12.22
CA LEU A 231 -6.98 -27.42 13.49
C LEU A 231 -6.88 -25.97 13.93
N GLU A 232 -7.46 -25.75 15.11
CA GLU A 232 -7.44 -24.55 15.92
C GLU A 232 -5.99 -24.13 16.20
N PHE A 233 -5.66 -22.88 15.89
CA PHE A 233 -4.41 -22.27 16.33
C PHE A 233 -4.61 -21.65 17.70
N ALA A 234 -4.06 -22.30 18.73
CA ALA A 234 -3.73 -21.64 19.99
C ALA A 234 -2.48 -20.75 19.79
N PRO A 235 -2.38 -19.59 20.45
CA PRO A 235 -1.21 -18.72 20.34
C PRO A 235 -0.09 -19.28 21.22
N ASP A 236 1.04 -19.64 20.61
CA ASP A 236 2.24 -19.97 21.36
C ASP A 236 2.99 -18.67 21.70
N ASP A 237 3.00 -18.37 22.98
CA ASP A 237 3.64 -17.24 23.62
C ASP A 237 4.97 -17.74 24.17
N ARG A 238 6.06 -17.47 23.44
CA ARG A 238 7.45 -17.23 23.92
C ARG A 238 8.45 -17.29 22.78
N SER A 239 8.83 -16.11 22.30
CA SER A 239 10.18 -15.87 21.81
C SER A 239 10.64 -14.55 22.40
N ILE A 240 11.39 -14.65 23.49
CA ILE A 240 12.28 -13.62 24.01
C ILE A 240 13.31 -13.35 22.90
N ALA A 241 12.95 -12.49 21.94
CA ALA A 241 13.84 -11.92 20.95
C ALA A 241 13.99 -10.44 21.30
N ASP A 242 14.86 -10.18 22.27
CA ASP A 242 15.12 -8.87 22.80
C ASP A 242 15.57 -7.88 21.71
N LYS A 243 14.77 -6.81 21.61
CA LYS A 243 15.06 -5.47 21.09
C LYS A 243 15.12 -5.32 19.57
N ILE A 244 13.93 -5.32 18.97
CA ILE A 244 13.66 -4.48 17.80
C ILE A 244 13.93 -3.02 18.21
N TYR A 245 15.14 -2.52 17.95
CA TYR A 245 15.52 -1.14 18.24
C TYR A 245 14.72 -0.19 17.33
N PHE A 246 13.69 0.46 17.87
CA PHE A 246 13.11 1.66 17.27
C PHE A 246 13.94 2.89 17.69
N ASP A 247 13.90 3.97 16.91
CA ASP A 247 14.59 5.22 17.26
C ASP A 247 13.70 6.09 18.16
N PRO A 248 13.96 6.20 19.49
CA PRO A 248 13.10 6.93 20.40
C PRO A 248 13.04 8.44 20.10
N ALA A 249 14.11 9.02 19.55
CA ALA A 249 14.15 10.43 19.20
C ALA A 249 13.22 10.70 18.01
N MET A 250 13.19 9.79 17.04
CA MET A 250 12.29 9.87 15.89
C MET A 250 10.83 9.71 16.31
N ILE A 251 10.52 8.76 17.20
CA ILE A 251 9.16 8.58 17.75
C ILE A 251 8.66 9.88 18.41
N LYS A 252 9.49 10.50 19.26
CA LYS A 252 9.16 11.77 19.91
C LYS A 252 8.95 12.91 18.91
N LYS A 253 9.78 12.96 17.86
CA LYS A 253 9.63 13.94 16.77
C LYS A 253 8.32 13.75 16.01
N TRP A 254 7.91 12.51 15.73
CA TRP A 254 6.64 12.23 15.07
C TRP A 254 5.43 12.62 15.92
N ALA A 255 5.49 12.39 17.24
CA ALA A 255 4.45 12.88 18.16
C ALA A 255 4.29 14.41 18.05
N GLN A 256 5.40 15.17 18.07
CA GLN A 256 5.37 16.61 17.88
C GLN A 256 4.81 17.03 16.52
N ILE A 257 5.24 16.36 15.43
CA ILE A 257 4.72 16.62 14.08
C ILE A 257 3.20 16.39 14.03
N PHE A 258 2.71 15.35 14.70
CA PHE A 258 1.28 15.06 14.76
C PHE A 258 0.51 16.15 15.51
N VAL A 259 0.99 16.59 16.68
CA VAL A 259 0.38 17.71 17.43
C VAL A 259 0.25 18.95 16.57
N ASN A 260 1.28 19.28 15.79
CA ASN A 260 1.28 20.46 14.90
C ASN A 260 0.25 20.36 13.76
N ARG A 261 -0.34 19.19 13.50
CA ARG A 261 -1.42 18.99 12.51
C ARG A 261 -2.82 19.15 13.09
N LEU A 262 -2.94 19.20 14.41
CA LEU A 262 -4.19 19.38 15.11
C LEU A 262 -4.44 20.87 15.35
N ASN A 263 -5.66 21.32 15.12
CA ASN A 263 -6.08 22.64 15.60
C ASN A 263 -6.41 22.60 17.10
N GLU A 264 -6.57 23.76 17.74
CA GLU A 264 -6.77 23.84 19.20
C GLU A 264 -8.02 23.07 19.70
N ARG A 265 -9.10 23.05 18.91
CA ARG A 265 -10.31 22.29 19.27
C ARG A 265 -10.09 20.77 19.16
N GLU A 266 -9.35 20.33 18.15
CA GLU A 266 -8.94 18.93 17.98
C GLU A 266 -7.99 18.50 19.09
N LYS A 267 -6.96 19.31 19.41
CA LYS A 267 -6.01 19.05 20.51
C LYS A 267 -6.73 18.86 21.84
N ALA A 268 -7.61 19.80 22.18
CA ALA A 268 -8.36 19.78 23.44
C ALA A 268 -9.32 18.58 23.53
N ALA A 269 -10.10 18.31 22.48
CA ALA A 269 -11.01 17.16 22.46
C ALA A 269 -10.26 15.82 22.52
N PHE A 270 -9.16 15.69 21.78
CA PHE A 270 -8.34 14.48 21.74
C PHE A 270 -7.67 14.20 23.09
N PHE A 271 -7.06 15.21 23.71
CA PHE A 271 -6.42 15.07 25.03
C PHE A 271 -7.43 14.72 26.14
N LEU A 272 -8.58 15.39 26.18
CA LEU A 272 -9.59 15.10 27.19
C LEU A 272 -10.16 13.68 27.04
N ARG A 273 -10.29 13.18 25.80
CA ARG A 273 -10.75 11.82 25.54
C ARG A 273 -9.70 10.76 25.90
N HIS A 274 -8.49 10.89 25.37
CA HIS A 274 -7.48 9.83 25.42
C HIS A 274 -6.46 9.99 26.56
N GLY A 275 -6.22 11.22 27.04
CA GLY A 275 -5.34 11.51 28.17
C GLY A 275 -6.05 11.57 29.52
N ARG A 276 -7.30 12.04 29.55
CA ARG A 276 -8.11 12.16 30.78
C ARG A 276 -9.30 11.20 30.84
N CYS A 277 -9.48 10.35 29.83
CA CYS A 277 -10.53 9.32 29.77
C CYS A 277 -11.96 9.85 29.96
N LEU A 278 -12.22 11.12 29.59
CA LEU A 278 -13.54 11.72 29.77
C LEU A 278 -14.56 11.23 28.74
N SER A 279 -15.83 11.21 29.14
CA SER A 279 -16.96 10.98 28.24
C SER A 279 -17.24 12.21 27.35
N LEU A 280 -17.92 12.01 26.21
CA LEU A 280 -18.29 13.12 25.31
C LEU A 280 -19.15 14.19 26.01
N LYS A 281 -19.94 13.81 27.02
CA LYS A 281 -20.74 14.75 27.82
C LYS A 281 -19.85 15.65 28.69
N GLU A 282 -18.86 15.06 29.35
CA GLU A 282 -17.91 15.82 30.19
C GLU A 282 -16.97 16.70 29.34
N ILE A 283 -16.55 16.19 28.18
CA ILE A 283 -15.77 16.98 27.21
C ILE A 283 -16.61 18.16 26.70
N ALA A 284 -17.88 17.95 26.37
CA ALA A 284 -18.77 19.03 25.94
C ALA A 284 -18.90 20.12 26.99
N GLN A 285 -19.07 19.74 28.26
CA GLN A 285 -19.13 20.70 29.37
C GLN A 285 -17.82 21.48 29.54
N LYS A 286 -16.67 20.81 29.48
CA LYS A 286 -15.35 21.47 29.61
C LYS A 286 -15.03 22.42 28.47
N LEU A 287 -15.47 22.11 27.25
CA LEU A 287 -15.19 22.92 26.05
C LEU A 287 -16.33 23.90 25.68
N GLY A 288 -17.36 24.03 26.52
CA GLY A 288 -18.46 24.97 26.31
C GLY A 288 -19.43 24.60 25.18
N TYR A 289 -19.50 23.32 24.79
CA TYR A 289 -20.49 22.85 23.81
C TYR A 289 -21.87 22.67 24.46
N LYS A 290 -22.93 23.01 23.70
CA LYS A 290 -24.33 22.88 24.15
C LYS A 290 -24.81 21.43 24.34
N GLY A 291 -24.08 20.45 23.81
CA GLY A 291 -24.45 19.04 23.87
C GLY A 291 -23.29 18.10 23.56
N SER A 292 -23.45 16.81 23.90
CA SER A 292 -22.44 15.76 23.76
C SER A 292 -22.03 15.45 22.31
N SER A 293 -22.80 15.93 21.32
CA SER A 293 -22.46 15.83 19.90
C SER A 293 -21.39 16.84 19.47
N GLY A 294 -21.26 17.97 20.17
CA GLY A 294 -20.30 19.04 19.83
C GLY A 294 -18.85 18.58 19.71
N PRO A 295 -18.28 17.86 20.70
CA PRO A 295 -16.90 17.40 20.63
C PRO A 295 -16.69 16.17 19.71
N LYS A 296 -17.76 15.56 19.19
CA LYS A 296 -17.66 14.34 18.36
C LYS A 296 -16.89 14.62 17.06
N TYR A 297 -17.28 15.66 16.32
CA TYR A 297 -16.62 16.02 15.06
C TYR A 297 -15.12 16.30 15.20
N PRO A 298 -14.65 17.19 16.10
CA PRO A 298 -13.21 17.43 16.26
C PRO A 298 -12.44 16.20 16.75
N LEU A 299 -13.06 15.35 17.57
CA LEU A 299 -12.44 14.09 17.99
C LEU A 299 -12.27 13.12 16.81
N GLU A 300 -13.33 12.90 16.02
CA GLU A 300 -13.29 12.03 14.83
C GLU A 300 -12.27 12.54 13.80
N GLN A 301 -12.18 13.86 13.59
CA GLN A 301 -11.15 14.44 12.71
C GLN A 301 -9.73 14.19 13.22
N ALA A 302 -9.49 14.33 14.53
CA ALA A 302 -8.19 14.05 15.13
C ALA A 302 -7.82 12.56 15.01
N GLU A 303 -8.76 11.64 15.28
CA GLU A 303 -8.57 10.19 15.17
C GLU A 303 -8.34 9.75 13.72
N HIS A 304 -9.09 10.33 12.78
CA HIS A 304 -8.88 10.10 11.36
C HIS A 304 -7.49 10.57 10.93
N LYS A 305 -7.10 11.80 11.28
CA LYS A 305 -5.73 12.31 11.03
C LYS A 305 -4.66 11.41 11.65
N LEU A 306 -4.89 10.90 12.86
CA LEU A 306 -3.95 9.98 13.53
C LEU A 306 -3.79 8.70 12.71
N LYS A 307 -4.91 8.06 12.33
CA LYS A 307 -4.88 6.83 11.53
C LYS A 307 -4.09 7.00 10.23
N PHE A 308 -4.32 8.10 9.50
CA PHE A 308 -3.57 8.42 8.28
C PHE A 308 -2.12 8.82 8.54
N PHE A 309 -1.84 9.45 9.69
CA PHE A 309 -0.47 9.82 10.03
C PHE A 309 0.38 8.60 10.35
N LEU A 310 -0.18 7.61 11.04
CA LEU A 310 0.53 6.41 11.46
C LEU A 310 0.73 5.40 10.32
N SER A 311 -0.13 5.39 9.29
CA SER A 311 -0.14 4.34 8.25
C SER A 311 1.18 4.17 7.50
N ASP A 312 1.98 5.24 7.41
CA ASP A 312 3.23 5.26 6.65
C ASP A 312 4.48 5.34 7.55
N LEU A 313 4.31 5.32 8.88
CA LEU A 313 5.42 5.46 9.82
C LEU A 313 6.00 4.10 10.23
N PRO A 314 7.32 3.91 10.12
CA PRO A 314 8.00 2.74 10.67
C PRO A 314 7.65 2.56 12.15
N TRP A 315 7.50 1.32 12.60
CA TRP A 315 7.19 0.96 13.99
C TRP A 315 5.81 1.37 14.52
N LEU A 316 5.08 2.26 13.84
CA LEU A 316 3.79 2.79 14.30
C LEU A 316 2.64 2.47 13.34
N SER A 317 2.94 2.10 12.10
CA SER A 317 1.91 1.65 11.16
C SER A 317 1.28 0.34 11.61
N PRO A 318 -0.02 0.10 11.32
CA PRO A 318 -0.66 -1.17 11.66
C PRO A 318 0.08 -2.40 11.10
N ASP A 319 0.72 -2.24 9.93
CA ASP A 319 1.46 -3.29 9.22
C ASP A 319 2.92 -3.47 9.74
N ASP A 320 3.37 -2.63 10.67
CA ASP A 320 4.74 -2.59 11.22
C ASP A 320 4.74 -2.21 12.72
N LEU A 321 3.66 -2.50 13.44
CA LEU A 321 3.46 -2.00 14.80
C LEU A 321 4.47 -2.62 15.77
N ASN A 322 5.23 -1.76 16.44
CA ASN A 322 6.03 -2.10 17.61
C ASN A 322 5.35 -1.48 18.83
N GLU A 323 4.91 -2.33 19.76
CA GLU A 323 4.11 -1.93 20.92
C GLU A 323 4.85 -0.93 21.83
N GLU A 324 6.16 -1.08 22.02
CA GLU A 324 6.97 -0.16 22.83
C GLU A 324 7.14 1.21 22.14
N ALA A 325 7.35 1.20 20.82
CA ALA A 325 7.42 2.43 20.02
C ALA A 325 6.07 3.17 20.04
N PHE A 326 4.97 2.43 19.93
CA PHE A 326 3.62 2.97 19.97
C PHE A 326 3.26 3.51 21.35
N ALA A 327 3.62 2.81 22.43
CA ALA A 327 3.48 3.31 23.80
C ALA A 327 4.26 4.61 23.98
N LEU A 328 5.54 4.66 23.57
CA LEU A 328 6.34 5.89 23.63
C LEU A 328 5.72 7.03 22.80
N PHE A 329 5.21 6.74 21.60
CA PHE A 329 4.54 7.72 20.74
C PHE A 329 3.33 8.31 21.46
N ARG A 330 2.44 7.44 21.96
CA ARG A 330 1.20 7.84 22.65
C ARG A 330 1.51 8.66 23.90
N ASP A 331 2.43 8.19 24.74
CA ASP A 331 2.75 8.86 25.99
C ASP A 331 3.41 10.22 25.73
N THR A 332 4.29 10.30 24.73
CA THR A 332 4.89 11.59 24.30
C THR A 332 3.84 12.54 23.74
N LEU A 333 2.92 12.05 22.91
CA LEU A 333 1.82 12.83 22.32
C LEU A 333 0.96 13.46 23.42
N LEU A 334 0.53 12.65 24.40
CA LEU A 334 -0.30 13.14 25.52
C LEU A 334 0.44 14.17 26.37
N LEU A 335 1.74 13.98 26.63
CA LEU A 335 2.57 14.94 27.36
C LEU A 335 2.72 16.29 26.65
N ILE A 336 2.86 16.29 25.31
CA ILE A 336 2.94 17.53 24.54
C ILE A 336 1.60 18.26 24.57
N LEU A 337 0.49 17.53 24.36
CA LEU A 337 -0.86 18.11 24.39
C LEU A 337 -1.20 18.71 25.76
N GLU A 338 -0.80 18.07 26.86
CA GLU A 338 -1.00 18.61 28.20
C GLU A 338 -0.27 19.95 28.39
N LYS A 339 0.97 20.07 27.89
CA LYS A 339 1.75 21.30 27.97
C LYS A 339 1.16 22.42 27.12
N ASP A 340 0.77 22.13 25.87
CA ASP A 340 0.16 23.11 24.97
C ASP A 340 -1.12 23.70 25.59
N LEU A 341 -1.95 22.86 26.20
CA LEU A 341 -3.23 23.28 26.78
C LEU A 341 -3.05 24.03 28.11
N THR A 342 -2.07 23.66 28.93
CA THR A 342 -1.79 24.37 30.19
C THR A 342 -1.08 25.71 29.99
N CYS A 343 -0.28 25.86 28.93
CA CYS A 343 0.33 27.15 28.57
C CYS A 343 -0.65 28.11 27.88
N SER A 344 -1.72 27.60 27.27
CA SER A 344 -2.75 28.43 26.61
C SER A 344 -3.76 29.04 27.60
N ASP A 345 -3.75 28.60 28.85
CA ASP A 345 -4.59 29.11 29.95
C ASP A 345 -3.88 30.17 30.82
N VAL A 346 -2.74 30.72 30.38
CA VAL A 346 -2.12 31.90 31.01
C VAL A 346 -2.61 33.16 30.26
N PRO A 347 -3.47 34.00 30.88
CA PRO A 347 -3.96 35.23 30.28
C PRO A 347 -2.86 36.27 30.02
#